data_AF-A0A2N7PPB7-F1
#
_entry.id   AF-A0A2N7PPB7-F1
#
_cell.length_a   1.000
_cell.length_b   1.000
_cell.length_c   1.000
_cell.angle_alpha   90.00
_cell.angle_beta   90.00
_cell.angle_gamma   90.00
#
_symmetry.space_group_name_H-M   'P 1'
#
loop_
_entity.id
_entity.type
_entity.pdbx_description
1 polymer ?
#
loop_
_entity_poly.entity_id
_entity_poly.type
_entity_poly.pdbx_seq_one_letter_code
_entity_poly.pdbx_strand_id
1 'polypeptide(L)'
;MEPLDKIVSLKDWINSFWDFQKEDLQYLQDLIIKNTPFDPEEIINSLRERFKKRRAFYQIYKHLPNKDLSVNDLEWAEKKLKEIIYREELITELVNKILDLLTLFIESEELSFLEISSNPFLLH
;
A
#
# COMPACT_ATOMS: atom_id res chain seq x y z
N MET A 1 -34.95 -17.03 -5.86
CA MET A 1 -34.19 -16.01 -6.62
C MET A 1 -32.73 -16.34 -6.39
N GLU A 2 -32.04 -16.85 -7.40
CA GLU A 2 -30.58 -16.99 -7.34
C GLU A 2 -29.96 -15.60 -7.15
N PRO A 3 -28.89 -15.47 -6.35
CA PRO A 3 -28.15 -14.21 -6.32
C PRO A 3 -27.60 -14.01 -7.74
N LEU A 4 -28.08 -12.98 -8.43
CA LEU A 4 -27.43 -12.51 -9.65
C LEU A 4 -25.99 -12.17 -9.27
N ASP A 5 -25.04 -13.02 -9.64
CA ASP A 5 -23.62 -12.74 -9.55
C ASP A 5 -23.39 -11.39 -10.22
N LYS A 6 -23.21 -10.35 -9.41
CA LYS A 6 -23.06 -8.99 -9.90
C LYS A 6 -21.72 -8.93 -10.61
N ILE A 7 -21.74 -9.06 -11.93
CA ILE A 7 -20.55 -8.97 -12.78
C ILE A 7 -19.92 -7.60 -12.50
N VAL A 8 -18.71 -7.60 -11.93
CA VAL A 8 -17.94 -6.38 -11.69
C VAL A 8 -17.61 -5.75 -13.04
N SER A 9 -18.04 -4.51 -13.27
CA SER A 9 -17.69 -3.77 -14.48
C SER A 9 -16.31 -3.11 -14.36
N LEU A 10 -15.70 -2.70 -15.49
CA LEU A 10 -14.47 -1.90 -15.45
C LEU A 10 -14.64 -0.62 -14.64
N LYS A 11 -15.81 0.02 -14.74
CA LYS A 11 -16.14 1.23 -13.98
C LYS A 11 -16.18 0.97 -12.48
N ASP A 12 -16.82 -0.12 -12.06
CA ASP A 12 -16.87 -0.51 -10.65
C ASP A 12 -15.47 -0.83 -10.11
N TRP A 13 -14.66 -1.53 -10.91
CA TRP A 13 -13.28 -1.83 -10.57
C TRP A 13 -12.41 -0.57 -10.44
N ILE A 14 -12.49 0.35 -11.42
CA ILE A 14 -11.74 1.62 -11.39
C ILE A 14 -12.07 2.40 -10.14
N ASN A 15 -13.36 2.57 -9.83
CA ASN A 15 -13.78 3.34 -8.64
C ASN A 15 -13.33 2.66 -7.35
N SER A 16 -13.49 1.35 -7.26
CA SER A 16 -13.11 0.59 -6.06
C SER A 16 -11.61 0.60 -5.83
N PHE A 17 -10.81 0.48 -6.91
CA PHE A 17 -9.36 0.51 -6.79
C PHE A 17 -8.86 1.93 -6.49
N TRP A 18 -9.50 2.95 -7.07
CA TRP A 18 -9.22 4.36 -6.77
C TRP A 18 -9.42 4.71 -5.30
N ASP A 19 -10.53 4.26 -4.71
CA ASP A 19 -10.82 4.51 -3.30
C ASP A 19 -9.85 3.76 -2.39
N PHE A 20 -9.51 2.51 -2.74
CA PHE A 20 -8.47 1.76 -2.05
C PHE A 20 -7.10 2.48 -2.09
N GLN A 21 -6.68 3.00 -3.24
CA GLN A 21 -5.44 3.77 -3.36
C GLN A 21 -5.47 5.05 -2.52
N LYS A 22 -6.64 5.69 -2.39
CA LYS A 22 -6.80 6.87 -1.52
C LYS A 22 -6.58 6.51 -0.05
N GLU A 23 -7.13 5.38 0.39
CA GLU A 23 -6.89 4.86 1.75
C GLU A 23 -5.43 4.48 1.98
N ASP A 24 -4.76 3.89 0.98
CA ASP A 24 -3.33 3.59 1.04
C ASP A 24 -2.48 4.86 1.19
N LEU A 25 -2.73 5.86 0.34
CA LEU A 25 -2.01 7.13 0.41
C LEU A 25 -2.22 7.83 1.75
N GLN A 26 -3.45 7.83 2.28
CA GLN A 26 -3.73 8.40 3.60
C GLN A 26 -2.97 7.67 4.70
N TYR A 27 -2.95 6.34 4.66
CA TYR A 27 -2.19 5.54 5.63
C TYR A 27 -0.70 5.83 5.58
N LEU A 28 -0.10 5.86 4.38
CA LEU A 28 1.32 6.16 4.20
C LEU A 28 1.65 7.59 4.65
N GLN A 29 0.78 8.55 4.34
CA GLN A 29 0.93 9.93 4.80
C GLN A 29 0.85 10.02 6.32
N ASP A 30 -0.07 9.30 6.96
CA ASP A 30 -0.22 9.26 8.41
C ASP A 30 1.03 8.70 9.08
N LEU A 31 1.66 7.65 8.52
CA LEU A 31 2.93 7.12 9.02
C LEU A 31 4.09 8.13 8.98
N ILE A 32 4.08 9.04 8.00
CA ILE A 32 5.14 10.04 7.81
C ILE A 32 4.88 11.28 8.68
N ILE A 33 3.63 11.73 8.78
CA ILE A 33 3.29 13.03 9.40
C ILE A 33 2.97 12.88 10.89
N LYS A 34 2.32 11.80 11.30
CA LYS A 34 1.94 11.61 12.70
C LYS A 34 3.12 10.99 13.44
N ASN A 35 3.49 11.58 14.58
CA ASN A 35 4.31 10.96 15.63
C ASN A 35 3.54 9.80 16.31
N THR A 36 2.87 8.96 15.52
CA THR A 36 2.25 7.73 16.01
C THR A 36 3.37 6.83 16.53
N PRO A 37 3.12 6.07 17.62
CA PRO A 37 4.08 5.09 18.10
C PRO A 37 4.53 4.21 16.94
N PHE A 38 5.84 4.19 16.70
CA PHE A 38 6.43 3.50 15.57
C PHE A 38 6.60 2.04 15.97
N ASP A 39 5.62 1.20 15.65
CA ASP A 39 5.74 -0.26 15.77
C ASP A 39 6.09 -0.85 14.38
N PRO A 40 7.37 -1.23 14.15
CA PRO A 40 7.80 -1.77 12.87
C PRO A 40 7.02 -3.02 12.45
N GLU A 41 6.65 -3.89 13.39
CA GLU A 41 5.96 -5.13 13.09
C GLU A 41 4.52 -4.86 12.64
N GLU A 42 3.82 -3.94 13.31
CA GLU A 42 2.48 -3.50 12.92
C GLU A 42 2.49 -2.85 11.52
N ILE A 43 3.49 -2.00 11.25
CA ILE A 43 3.64 -1.33 9.96
C ILE A 43 3.88 -2.35 8.84
N ILE A 44 4.81 -3.29 9.05
CA ILE A 44 5.12 -4.35 8.07
C ILE A 44 3.89 -5.23 7.80
N ASN A 45 3.16 -5.63 8.84
CA ASN A 45 1.95 -6.44 8.68
C ASN A 45 0.85 -5.68 7.93
N SER A 46 0.65 -4.41 8.23
CA SER A 46 -0.30 -3.54 7.52
C SER A 46 0.07 -3.38 6.04
N LEU A 47 1.35 -3.16 5.73
CA LEU A 47 1.83 -3.08 4.35
C LEU A 47 1.61 -4.40 3.60
N ARG A 48 1.90 -5.55 4.22
CA ARG A 48 1.64 -6.88 3.64
C ARG A 48 0.18 -7.07 3.27
N GLU A 49 -0.76 -6.72 4.16
CA GLU A 49 -2.19 -6.85 3.88
C GLU A 49 -2.64 -5.93 2.74
N ARG A 50 -2.12 -4.70 2.68
CA ARG A 50 -2.38 -3.77 1.57
C ARG A 50 -1.85 -4.32 0.24
N PHE A 51 -0.66 -4.91 0.22
CA PHE A 51 -0.12 -5.57 -0.98
C PHE A 51 -0.97 -6.77 -1.44
N LYS A 52 -1.47 -7.58 -0.51
CA LYS A 52 -2.39 -8.69 -0.84
C LYS A 52 -3.67 -8.17 -1.50
N LYS A 53 -4.28 -7.12 -0.92
CA LYS A 53 -5.49 -6.49 -1.49
C LYS A 53 -5.22 -5.89 -2.88
N ARG A 54 -4.13 -5.16 -3.05
CA ARG A 54 -3.69 -4.63 -4.35
C ARG A 54 -3.51 -5.73 -5.39
N ARG A 55 -2.87 -6.86 -5.03
CA ARG A 55 -2.75 -8.02 -5.92
C ARG A 55 -4.11 -8.58 -6.32
N ALA A 56 -5.08 -8.62 -5.41
CA ALA A 56 -6.45 -9.05 -5.73
C ALA A 56 -7.10 -8.12 -6.77
N PHE A 57 -6.95 -6.80 -6.66
CA PHE A 57 -7.42 -5.86 -7.70
C PHE A 57 -6.82 -6.18 -9.07
N TYR A 58 -5.51 -6.43 -9.15
CA TYR A 58 -4.87 -6.80 -10.41
C TYR A 58 -5.37 -8.13 -10.99
N GLN A 59 -5.69 -9.12 -10.17
CA GLN A 59 -6.27 -10.36 -10.66
C GLN A 59 -7.68 -10.14 -11.19
N ILE A 60 -8.51 -9.37 -10.49
CA ILE A 60 -9.86 -9.03 -10.96
C ILE A 60 -9.77 -8.32 -12.32
N TYR A 61 -8.88 -7.34 -12.47
CA TYR A 61 -8.69 -6.58 -13.70
C TYR A 61 -8.46 -7.48 -14.92
N LYS A 62 -7.60 -8.50 -14.79
CA LYS A 62 -7.29 -9.46 -15.87
C LYS A 62 -8.50 -10.25 -16.37
N HIS A 63 -9.52 -10.39 -15.54
CA HIS A 63 -10.73 -11.14 -15.83
C HIS A 63 -11.93 -10.24 -16.18
N LEU A 64 -11.75 -8.92 -16.18
CA LEU A 64 -12.80 -8.01 -16.60
C LEU A 64 -13.07 -8.17 -18.09
N PRO A 65 -14.33 -8.31 -18.49
CA PRO A 65 -14.66 -8.42 -19.90
C PRO A 65 -14.38 -7.08 -20.60
N ASN A 66 -13.70 -7.13 -21.74
CA ASN A 66 -13.47 -5.99 -22.65
C ASN A 66 -14.76 -5.57 -23.38
N LYS A 67 -15.92 -5.55 -22.70
CA LYS A 67 -17.19 -5.17 -23.31
C LYS A 67 -17.13 -3.71 -23.76
N ASP A 68 -17.79 -3.44 -24.88
CA ASP A 68 -17.89 -2.14 -25.54
C ASP A 68 -18.41 -1.07 -24.57
N LEU A 69 -17.48 -0.39 -23.91
CA LEU A 69 -17.75 0.86 -23.22
C LEU A 69 -18.17 1.89 -24.27
N SER A 70 -19.08 2.79 -23.91
CA SER A 70 -19.37 3.94 -24.76
C SER A 70 -18.07 4.75 -24.99
N VAL A 71 -17.97 5.47 -26.11
CA VAL A 71 -16.76 6.30 -26.40
C VAL A 71 -16.43 7.23 -25.23
N ASN A 72 -17.44 7.82 -24.60
CA ASN A 72 -17.26 8.68 -23.42
C ASN A 72 -16.75 7.89 -22.19
N ASP A 73 -17.26 6.68 -21.96
CA ASP A 73 -16.79 5.83 -20.86
C ASP A 73 -15.37 5.29 -21.11
N LEU A 74 -14.98 5.08 -22.37
CA LEU A 74 -13.61 4.71 -22.75
C LEU A 74 -12.62 5.83 -22.43
N GLU A 75 -12.87 7.06 -22.88
CA GLU A 75 -11.99 8.20 -22.60
C GLU A 75 -11.85 8.45 -21.09
N TRP A 76 -12.97 8.36 -20.35
CA TRP A 76 -12.95 8.45 -18.89
C TRP A 76 -12.13 7.32 -18.25
N ALA A 77 -12.33 6.08 -18.70
CA ALA A 77 -11.62 4.92 -18.18
C ALA A 77 -10.11 5.01 -18.45
N GLU A 78 -9.70 5.38 -19.67
CA GLU A 78 -8.30 5.56 -20.03
C GLU A 78 -7.63 6.63 -19.17
N LYS A 79 -8.29 7.77 -18.97
CA LYS A 79 -7.78 8.82 -18.09
C LYS A 79 -7.62 8.30 -16.67
N LYS A 80 -8.63 7.61 -16.14
CA LYS A 80 -8.60 7.07 -14.78
C LYS A 80 -7.54 5.99 -14.59
N LEU A 81 -7.34 5.12 -15.59
CA LEU A 81 -6.29 4.11 -15.56
C LEU A 81 -4.89 4.75 -15.53
N LYS A 82 -4.66 5.83 -16.29
CA LYS A 82 -3.41 6.60 -16.21
C LYS A 82 -3.19 7.19 -14.81
N GLU A 83 -4.22 7.77 -14.22
CA GLU A 83 -4.14 8.31 -12.85
C GLU A 83 -3.90 7.19 -11.80
N ILE A 84 -4.50 6.01 -11.98
CA ILE A 84 -4.26 4.82 -11.15
C ILE A 84 -2.80 4.39 -11.22
N ILE A 85 -2.21 4.32 -12.41
CA ILE A 85 -0.80 3.95 -12.61
C ILE A 85 0.11 4.95 -11.88
N TYR A 86 -0.13 6.24 -12.07
CA TYR A 86 0.62 7.28 -11.37
C TYR A 86 0.54 7.15 -9.83
N ARG A 87 -0.63 6.82 -9.29
CA ARG A 87 -0.80 6.56 -7.85
C ARG A 87 -0.06 5.32 -7.39
N GLU A 88 -0.01 4.25 -8.19
CA GLU A 88 0.76 3.05 -7.85
C GLU A 88 2.27 3.34 -7.77
N GLU A 89 2.78 4.15 -8.70
CA GLU A 89 4.18 4.61 -8.67
C GLU A 89 4.46 5.39 -7.38
N LEU A 90 3.62 6.38 -7.06
CA LEU A 90 3.75 7.17 -5.83
C LEU A 90 3.67 6.30 -4.56
N ILE A 91 2.71 5.38 -4.50
CA ILE A 91 2.57 4.44 -3.39
C ILE A 91 3.84 3.60 -3.24
N THR A 92 4.38 3.10 -4.35
CA THR A 92 5.61 2.29 -4.36
C THR A 92 6.80 3.09 -3.81
N GLU A 93 6.97 4.34 -4.25
CA GLU A 93 8.03 5.22 -3.73
C GLU A 93 7.89 5.47 -2.23
N LEU A 94 6.67 5.76 -1.76
CA LEU A 94 6.41 6.01 -0.34
C LEU A 94 6.66 4.77 0.51
N VAL A 95 6.22 3.60 0.06
CA VAL A 95 6.47 2.33 0.76
C VAL A 95 7.97 2.05 0.85
N ASN A 96 8.72 2.23 -0.23
CA ASN A 96 10.17 2.03 -0.20
C ASN A 96 10.85 2.96 0.81
N LYS A 97 10.50 4.24 0.83
CA LYS A 97 11.02 5.20 1.82
C LYS A 97 10.68 4.79 3.25
N ILE A 98 9.48 4.28 3.50
CA ILE A 98 9.09 3.79 4.83
C ILE A 98 9.92 2.56 5.22
N LEU A 99 10.15 1.63 4.29
CA LEU A 99 10.99 0.46 4.54
C LEU A 99 12.46 0.83 4.81
N ASP A 100 13.00 1.81 4.08
CA ASP A 100 14.34 2.35 4.33
C ASP A 100 14.44 2.96 5.74
N LEU A 101 13.44 3.76 6.13
CA LEU A 101 13.37 4.33 7.48
C LEU A 101 13.29 3.24 8.55
N LEU A 102 12.43 2.22 8.37
CA LEU A 102 12.31 1.10 9.30
C LEU A 102 13.64 0.36 9.48
N THR A 103 14.40 0.18 8.39
CA THR A 103 15.71 -0.47 8.43
C THR A 103 16.70 0.33 9.28
N LEU A 104 16.75 1.66 9.08
CA LEU A 104 17.60 2.56 9.88
C LEU A 104 17.25 2.53 11.37
N PHE A 105 15.96 2.45 11.72
CA PHE A 105 15.55 2.35 13.11
C PHE A 105 16.05 1.07 13.77
N ILE A 106 15.88 -0.08 13.10
CA ILE A 106 16.35 -1.38 13.61
C ILE A 106 17.88 -1.38 13.78
N GLU A 107 18.63 -0.90 12.78
CA GLU A 107 20.09 -0.81 12.86
C GLU A 107 20.56 0.10 14.00
N SER A 108 19.84 1.20 14.25
CA SER A 108 20.15 2.12 15.36
C SER A 108 19.85 1.54 16.74
N GLU A 109 18.80 0.72 16.86
CA GLU A 109 18.51 -0.03 18.09
C GLU A 109 19.58 -1.08 18.36
N GLU A 110 19.99 -1.88 17.35
CA GLU A 110 21.07 -2.86 17.51
C GLU A 110 22.39 -2.23 17.97
N LEU A 111 22.74 -1.05 17.43
CA LEU A 111 23.94 -0.32 17.85
C LEU A 111 23.84 0.18 19.30
N SER A 112 22.67 0.64 19.73
CA SER A 112 22.46 1.08 21.12
C SER A 112 22.42 -0.09 22.12
N PHE A 113 21.92 -1.27 21.73
CA PHE A 113 22.05 -2.50 22.53
C PHE A 113 23.51 -2.96 22.67
N LEU A 114 24.31 -2.84 21.60
CA LEU A 114 25.73 -3.18 21.63
C LEU A 114 26.52 -2.23 22.53
N GLU A 115 26.24 -0.92 22.52
CA GLU A 115 26.86 0.05 23.42
C GLU A 115 26.53 -0.21 24.90
N ILE A 116 25.30 -0.65 25.22
CA ILE A 116 24.91 -1.01 26.59
C ILE A 116 25.60 -2.31 27.05
N SER A 117 25.76 -3.30 26.17
CA SER A 117 26.45 -4.56 26.51
C SER A 117 27.98 -4.41 26.62
N SER A 118 28.53 -3.31 26.10
CA SER A 118 29.97 -3.04 26.07
C SER A 118 30.51 -2.41 27.37
N ASN A 119 29.73 -2.36 28.46
CA ASN A 119 30.23 -1.92 29.76
C ASN A 119 30.85 -3.11 30.52
N PRO A 120 32.18 -3.30 30.53
CA PRO A 120 32.82 -4.42 31.22
C PRO A 120 33.06 -4.08 32.71
N PHE A 121 32.51 -2.97 33.21
CA PHE A 121 32.74 -2.47 34.56
C PHE A 121 31.63 -2.88 35.52
N LEU A 122 31.47 -4.19 35.72
CA LEU A 122 31.01 -4.74 37.00
C LEU A 122 31.92 -5.91 37.37
N LEU A 123 33.20 -5.59 37.60
CA LEU A 123 34.05 -6.32 38.53
C LEU A 123 33.75 -5.76 39.93
N HIS A 124 33.17 -6.60 40.80
CA HIS A 124 33.68 -6.87 42.15
C HIS A 124 33.00 -8.11 42.73
#